data_AF-A0AAV2RVN4-F1
#
_entry.id   AF-A0AAV2RVN4-F1
#
_cell.length_a   1.000
_cell.length_b   1.000
_cell.length_c   1.000
_cell.angle_alpha   90.00
_cell.angle_beta   90.00
_cell.angle_gamma   90.00
#
_symmetry.space_group_name_H-M   'P 1'
#
loop_
_entity.id
_entity.type
_entity.pdbx_description
1 polymer ?
#
loop_
_entity_poly.entity_id
_entity_poly.type
_entity_poly.pdbx_seq_one_letter_code
_entity_poly.pdbx_strand_id
1 'polypeptide(L)'
;KKIQFVKAGEKRAPTQKSLPVSYLDGANDWKLMADLDRNLKFPKQVADTNQRPDMILLSESIKRISLIELTVPSEDRVEVSGELKKAKYAPLQEQGKVKGWNVHVWAVEVGCKGFPAASMASFLKDIGIAGGERNRQLKKIGEEAMISSRRIWNWSHFTQWGMRRKVD
;
A
#
# COMPACT_ATOMS: atom_id res chain seq x y z
N LYS A 1 -29.72 -13.33 3.90
CA LYS A 1 -29.99 -11.99 3.28
C LYS A 1 -31.47 -11.68 3.42
N LYS A 2 -31.85 -10.56 4.05
CA LYS A 2 -33.25 -10.14 4.22
C LYS A 2 -33.66 -9.35 2.97
N ILE A 3 -34.65 -9.82 2.22
CA ILE A 3 -35.17 -9.12 1.04
C ILE A 3 -36.30 -8.20 1.50
N GLN A 4 -36.22 -6.93 1.13
CA GLN A 4 -37.20 -5.91 1.50
C GLN A 4 -38.02 -5.54 0.26
N PHE A 5 -39.29 -5.94 0.26
CA PHE A 5 -40.23 -5.64 -0.82
C PHE A 5 -40.73 -4.20 -0.69
N VAL A 6 -40.92 -3.53 -1.82
CA VAL A 6 -41.55 -2.20 -1.91
C VAL A 6 -42.79 -2.29 -2.80
N LYS A 7 -43.79 -1.44 -2.56
CA LYS A 7 -45.06 -1.46 -3.30
C LYS A 7 -44.86 -1.00 -4.74
N ALA A 8 -45.74 -1.45 -5.63
CA ALA A 8 -45.75 -1.00 -7.02
C ALA A 8 -45.94 0.52 -7.11
N GLY A 9 -45.07 1.21 -7.86
CA GLY A 9 -45.07 2.67 -8.00
C GLY A 9 -44.25 3.42 -6.95
N GLU A 10 -43.79 2.75 -5.89
CA GLU A 10 -42.99 3.37 -4.82
C GLU A 10 -41.50 3.29 -5.16
N LYS A 11 -40.86 4.45 -5.38
CA LYS A 11 -39.40 4.51 -5.55
C LYS A 11 -38.76 4.31 -4.18
N ARG A 12 -37.82 3.35 -4.08
CA ARG A 12 -36.98 3.23 -2.87
C ARG A 12 -36.35 4.59 -2.59
N ALA A 13 -36.54 5.10 -1.36
CA ALA A 13 -35.74 6.22 -0.89
C ALA A 13 -34.26 5.87 -1.14
N PRO A 14 -33.47 6.78 -1.73
CA PRO A 14 -32.05 6.52 -1.91
C PRO A 14 -31.47 6.24 -0.53
N THR A 15 -31.11 4.98 -0.26
CA THR A 15 -30.29 4.64 0.90
C THR A 15 -29.05 5.51 0.79
N GLN A 16 -28.91 6.50 1.69
CA GLN A 16 -27.67 7.22 1.88
C GLN A 16 -26.62 6.17 2.23
N LYS A 17 -25.88 5.69 1.23
CA LYS A 17 -24.69 4.90 1.50
C LYS A 17 -23.72 5.89 2.12
N SER A 18 -23.52 5.82 3.44
CA SER A 18 -22.39 6.49 4.06
C SER A 18 -21.14 6.11 3.27
N LEU A 19 -20.40 7.10 2.80
CA LEU A 19 -19.11 6.80 2.18
C LEU A 19 -18.28 6.03 3.21
N PRO A 20 -17.64 4.91 2.82
CA PRO A 20 -16.79 4.17 3.74
C PRO A 20 -15.67 5.10 4.22
N VAL A 21 -15.47 5.16 5.53
CA VAL A 21 -14.43 5.96 6.16
C VAL A 21 -13.06 5.49 5.65
N SER A 22 -12.29 6.41 5.12
CA SER A 22 -10.91 6.20 4.68
C SER A 22 -9.96 6.28 5.87
N TYR A 23 -8.84 5.57 5.79
CA TYR A 23 -7.72 5.69 6.71
C TYR A 23 -7.18 7.13 6.77
N LEU A 24 -7.31 7.87 5.67
CA LEU A 24 -6.88 9.26 5.56
C LEU A 24 -7.86 10.26 6.15
N ASP A 25 -9.06 9.82 6.52
CA ASP A 25 -10.04 10.70 7.14
C ASP A 25 -9.56 11.16 8.52
N GLY A 26 -9.87 12.43 8.84
CA GLY A 26 -9.57 13.04 10.13
C GLY A 26 -8.26 13.80 10.21
N ALA A 27 -7.48 13.87 9.12
CA ALA A 27 -6.26 14.69 9.06
C ALA A 27 -6.01 15.23 7.65
N ASN A 28 -5.37 16.41 7.58
CA ASN A 28 -5.02 17.09 6.33
C ASN A 28 -3.49 17.30 6.19
N ASP A 29 -2.70 16.88 7.17
CA ASP A 29 -1.24 17.06 7.26
C ASP A 29 -0.46 15.81 6.83
N TRP A 30 -1.08 14.94 6.03
CA TRP A 30 -0.49 13.68 5.59
C TRP A 30 0.81 13.89 4.79
N LYS A 31 1.88 13.23 5.22
CA LYS A 31 3.19 13.20 4.57
C LYS A 31 3.48 11.78 4.09
N LEU A 32 3.73 11.62 2.79
CA LEU A 32 4.20 10.38 2.19
C LEU A 32 5.73 10.44 2.03
N MET A 33 6.43 9.41 2.51
CA MET A 33 7.86 9.23 2.34
C MET A 33 8.09 7.86 1.69
N ALA A 34 8.98 7.78 0.70
CA ALA A 34 9.31 6.53 0.02
C ALA A 34 10.82 6.26 0.11
N ASP A 35 11.22 4.99 0.25
CA ASP A 35 12.62 4.58 0.25
C ASP A 35 13.19 4.50 -1.16
N LEU A 36 13.22 5.66 -1.82
CA LEU A 36 13.97 5.85 -3.04
C LEU A 36 15.43 6.13 -2.67
N ASP A 37 16.36 5.45 -3.35
CA ASP A 37 17.81 5.56 -3.13
C ASP A 37 18.31 5.18 -1.72
N ARG A 38 17.52 4.38 -0.99
CA ARG A 38 17.87 3.86 0.36
C ARG A 38 18.03 4.95 1.43
N ASN A 39 17.43 6.11 1.23
CA ASN A 39 17.58 7.29 2.10
C ASN A 39 16.42 7.51 3.07
N LEU A 40 15.44 6.61 3.14
CA LEU A 40 14.35 6.73 4.09
C LEU A 40 14.87 6.65 5.52
N LYS A 41 14.48 7.63 6.34
CA LYS A 41 14.76 7.67 7.78
C LYS A 41 13.45 7.49 8.55
N PHE A 42 13.42 6.51 9.44
CA PHE A 42 12.25 6.28 10.26
C PHE A 42 12.05 7.45 11.26
N PRO A 43 10.83 7.96 11.43
CA PRO A 43 10.56 9.05 12.37
C PRO A 43 10.87 8.66 13.82
N LYS A 44 11.91 9.26 14.42
CA LYS A 44 12.37 8.95 15.78
C LYS A 44 11.31 9.21 16.86
N GLN A 45 10.39 10.14 16.60
CA GLN A 45 9.27 10.41 17.49
C GLN A 45 8.29 9.22 17.61
N VAL A 46 8.29 8.29 16.64
CA VAL A 46 7.48 7.06 16.66
C VAL A 46 8.26 5.90 17.28
N ALA A 47 9.46 5.62 16.78
CA ALA A 47 10.30 4.51 17.24
C ALA A 47 11.77 4.79 16.93
N ASP A 48 12.68 4.27 17.74
CA ASP A 48 14.11 4.32 17.44
C ASP A 48 14.52 3.05 16.70
N THR A 49 14.70 3.15 15.39
CA THR A 49 14.90 1.99 14.52
C THR A 49 15.64 2.36 13.24
N ASN A 50 16.39 1.40 12.71
CA ASN A 50 17.01 1.46 11.38
C ASN A 50 16.19 0.73 10.31
N GLN A 51 15.00 0.24 10.66
CA GLN A 51 14.12 -0.39 9.69
C GLN A 51 13.62 0.66 8.67
N ARG A 52 13.59 0.25 7.40
CA ARG A 52 13.15 1.06 6.26
C ARG A 52 12.07 0.28 5.51
N PRO A 53 10.78 0.53 5.78
CA PRO A 53 9.73 0.06 4.89
C PRO A 53 9.83 0.77 3.54
N ASP A 54 9.23 0.22 2.49
CA ASP A 54 9.29 0.84 1.16
C ASP A 54 8.64 2.24 1.14
N MET A 55 7.55 2.42 1.89
CA MET A 55 6.91 3.71 2.07
C MET A 55 6.37 3.91 3.49
N ILE A 56 6.28 5.17 3.91
CA ILE A 56 5.66 5.62 5.15
C ILE A 56 4.64 6.70 4.83
N LEU A 57 3.46 6.58 5.42
CA LEU A 57 2.44 7.62 5.40
C LEU A 57 2.20 8.10 6.83
N LEU A 58 2.39 9.39 7.10
CA LEU A 58 2.44 9.95 8.45
C LEU A 58 1.51 11.15 8.57
N SER A 59 0.76 11.24 9.66
CA SER A 59 0.14 12.48 10.13
C SER A 59 0.57 12.73 11.57
N GLU A 60 1.11 13.91 11.83
CA GLU A 60 1.57 14.31 13.15
C GLU A 60 0.40 14.78 14.01
N SER A 61 -0.58 15.47 13.40
CA SER A 61 -1.74 16.05 14.09
C SER A 61 -2.57 15.00 14.83
N ILE A 62 -2.76 13.81 14.22
CA ILE A 62 -3.50 12.69 14.83
C ILE A 62 -2.58 11.55 15.32
N LYS A 63 -1.26 11.78 15.35
CA LYS A 63 -0.24 10.81 15.73
C LYS A 63 -0.43 9.44 15.08
N ARG A 64 -0.55 9.42 13.76
CA ARG A 64 -0.82 8.20 12.97
C ARG A 64 0.27 7.98 11.94
N ILE A 65 0.76 6.75 11.85
CA ILE A 65 1.79 6.34 10.90
C ILE A 65 1.43 4.99 10.29
N SER A 66 1.54 4.89 8.98
CA SER A 66 1.43 3.63 8.25
C SER A 66 2.74 3.26 7.61
N LEU A 67 3.10 1.99 7.72
CA LEU A 67 4.22 1.38 7.01
C LEU A 67 3.65 0.58 5.84
N ILE A 68 4.12 0.85 4.64
CA ILE A 68 3.67 0.15 3.43
C ILE A 68 4.88 -0.60 2.89
N GLU A 69 4.80 -1.93 2.91
CA GLU A 69 5.83 -2.83 2.39
C GLU A 69 5.35 -3.39 1.06
N LEU A 70 6.14 -3.19 0.01
CA LEU A 70 5.96 -3.82 -1.28
C LEU A 70 6.49 -5.24 -1.23
N THR A 71 5.69 -6.17 -1.72
CA THR A 71 6.05 -7.58 -1.75
C THR A 71 5.84 -8.16 -3.13
N VAL A 72 6.68 -9.14 -3.47
CA VAL A 72 6.49 -9.95 -4.67
C VAL A 72 5.80 -11.24 -4.23
N PRO A 73 4.64 -11.60 -4.80
CA PRO A 73 4.04 -12.89 -4.53
C PRO A 73 4.97 -13.98 -5.07
N SER A 74 5.47 -14.89 -4.23
CA SER A 74 5.97 -16.17 -4.74
C SER A 74 4.75 -17.05 -5.01
N GLU A 75 4.66 -17.66 -6.19
CA GLU A 75 3.49 -18.43 -6.67
C GLU A 75 2.98 -19.49 -5.66
N ASP A 76 3.81 -19.92 -4.70
CA ASP A 76 3.46 -20.95 -3.69
C ASP A 76 3.11 -20.45 -2.26
N ARG A 77 3.14 -19.15 -1.94
CA ARG A 77 3.07 -18.69 -0.52
C ARG A 77 2.34 -17.36 -0.26
N VAL A 78 1.19 -17.15 -0.90
CA VAL A 78 0.44 -15.89 -0.76
C VAL A 78 -0.05 -15.63 0.67
N GLU A 79 -0.51 -16.64 1.42
CA GLU A 79 -1.03 -16.42 2.78
C GLU A 79 0.06 -16.31 3.86
N VAL A 80 1.17 -17.04 3.72
CA VAL A 80 2.25 -17.07 4.73
C VAL A 80 3.09 -15.78 4.72
N SER A 81 3.15 -15.07 3.58
CA SER A 81 3.90 -13.80 3.39
C SER A 81 3.38 -12.65 4.27
N GLY A 82 2.06 -12.52 4.42
CA GLY A 82 1.43 -11.38 5.09
C GLY A 82 1.60 -11.39 6.61
N GLU A 83 1.48 -12.55 7.24
CA GLU A 83 1.62 -12.70 8.70
C GLU A 83 3.07 -12.54 9.15
N LEU A 84 4.02 -13.13 8.41
CA LEU A 84 5.45 -13.01 8.68
C LEU A 84 5.94 -11.55 8.58
N LYS A 85 5.34 -10.74 7.70
CA LYS A 85 5.71 -9.32 7.55
C LYS A 85 5.07 -8.41 8.57
N LYS A 86 3.87 -8.74 9.06
CA LYS A 86 3.31 -8.08 10.27
C LYS A 86 4.20 -8.35 11.48
N ALA A 87 4.76 -9.55 11.61
CA ALA A 87 5.68 -9.89 12.69
C ALA A 87 6.97 -9.04 12.66
N LYS A 88 7.53 -8.74 11.47
CA LYS A 88 8.72 -7.87 11.30
C LYS A 88 8.55 -6.50 11.98
N TYR A 89 7.34 -5.93 11.86
CA TYR A 89 7.03 -4.57 12.34
C TYR A 89 6.30 -4.54 13.69
N ALA A 90 5.93 -5.69 14.26
CA ALA A 90 5.25 -5.76 15.56
C ALA A 90 5.99 -4.99 16.69
N PRO A 91 7.33 -5.04 16.81
CA PRO A 91 8.04 -4.25 17.81
C PRO A 91 7.88 -2.73 17.60
N LEU A 92 7.78 -2.27 16.35
CA LEU A 92 7.56 -0.84 16.05
C LEU A 92 6.15 -0.40 16.42
N GLN A 93 5.17 -1.28 16.25
CA GLN A 93 3.80 -1.00 16.65
C GLN A 93 3.72 -0.81 18.17
N GLU A 94 4.39 -1.65 18.95
CA GLU A 94 4.42 -1.52 20.40
C GLU A 94 5.16 -0.26 20.86
N GLN A 95 6.35 0.01 20.31
CA GLN A 95 7.09 1.24 20.64
C GLN A 95 6.30 2.50 20.28
N GLY A 96 5.68 2.52 19.09
CA GLY A 96 4.84 3.61 18.66
C GLY A 96 3.67 3.82 19.62
N LYS A 97 2.98 2.74 19.99
CA LYS A 97 1.86 2.78 20.95
C LYS A 97 2.28 3.34 22.31
N VAL A 98 3.44 2.94 22.83
CA VAL A 98 4.01 3.50 24.08
C VAL A 98 4.25 5.01 23.95
N LYS A 99 4.68 5.49 22.78
CA LYS A 99 4.85 6.93 22.49
C LYS A 99 3.55 7.64 22.06
N GLY A 100 2.40 6.97 22.14
CA GLY A 100 1.08 7.53 21.80
C GLY A 100 0.81 7.62 20.29
N TRP A 101 1.50 6.83 19.48
CA TRP A 101 1.30 6.72 18.04
C TRP A 101 0.44 5.51 17.68
N ASN A 102 -0.46 5.70 16.72
CA ASN A 102 -1.15 4.60 16.05
C ASN A 102 -0.33 4.16 14.83
N VAL A 103 0.23 2.95 14.90
CA VAL A 103 1.08 2.37 13.84
C VAL A 103 0.32 1.28 13.10
N HIS A 104 0.07 1.50 11.81
CA HIS A 104 -0.56 0.55 10.91
C HIS A 104 0.43 -0.02 9.90
N VAL A 105 0.20 -1.23 9.41
CA VAL A 105 1.10 -1.89 8.44
C VAL A 105 0.28 -2.50 7.31
N TRP A 106 0.59 -2.12 6.08
CA TRP A 106 0.11 -2.78 4.87
C TRP A 106 1.25 -3.50 4.17
N ALA A 107 1.13 -4.82 4.03
CA ALA A 107 1.94 -5.59 3.09
C ALA A 107 1.14 -5.72 1.78
N VAL A 108 1.60 -5.06 0.72
CA VAL A 108 0.90 -4.99 -0.56
C VAL A 108 1.70 -5.69 -1.65
N GLU A 109 1.03 -6.49 -2.47
CA GLU A 109 1.71 -7.32 -3.45
C GLU A 109 1.34 -6.94 -4.89
N VAL A 110 2.34 -6.94 -5.77
CA VAL A 110 2.15 -6.78 -7.21
C VAL A 110 3.03 -7.79 -7.94
N GLY A 111 2.40 -8.67 -8.71
CA GLY A 111 3.12 -9.67 -9.50
C GLY A 111 3.91 -9.03 -10.65
N CYS A 112 5.08 -9.61 -10.94
CA CYS A 112 5.99 -9.13 -12.00
C CYS A 112 5.38 -9.14 -13.41
N LYS A 113 4.33 -9.94 -13.65
CA LYS A 113 3.55 -9.97 -14.89
C LYS A 113 2.46 -8.89 -14.96
N GLY A 114 2.41 -7.99 -13.98
CA GLY A 114 1.46 -6.87 -13.93
C GLY A 114 0.11 -7.19 -13.31
N PHE A 115 0.07 -8.16 -12.38
CA PHE A 115 -1.13 -8.52 -11.64
C PHE A 115 -1.03 -8.08 -10.18
N PRO A 116 -1.64 -6.94 -9.79
CA PRO A 116 -1.77 -6.56 -8.39
C PRO A 116 -2.59 -7.58 -7.61
N ALA A 117 -2.14 -7.92 -6.40
CA ALA A 117 -2.87 -8.83 -5.52
C ALA A 117 -4.05 -8.13 -4.84
N ALA A 118 -4.90 -8.94 -4.19
CA ALA A 118 -6.03 -8.44 -3.41
C ALA A 118 -5.58 -7.48 -2.28
N SER A 119 -4.38 -7.65 -1.74
CA SER A 119 -3.80 -6.75 -0.73
C SER A 119 -3.61 -5.33 -1.25
N MET A 120 -3.16 -5.16 -2.50
CA MET A 120 -3.04 -3.85 -3.14
C MET A 120 -4.41 -3.22 -3.39
N ALA A 121 -5.40 -4.01 -3.82
CA ALA A 121 -6.76 -3.53 -4.01
C ALA A 121 -7.42 -3.09 -2.68
N SER A 122 -7.17 -3.83 -1.60
CA SER A 122 -7.62 -3.49 -0.26
C SER A 122 -6.94 -2.22 0.24
N PHE A 123 -5.62 -2.10 0.10
CA PHE A 123 -4.87 -0.89 0.46
C PHE A 123 -5.45 0.36 -0.22
N LEU A 124 -5.64 0.35 -1.54
CA LEU A 124 -6.22 1.48 -2.27
C LEU A 124 -7.60 1.85 -1.74
N LYS A 125 -8.44 0.85 -1.45
CA LYS A 125 -9.76 1.08 -0.88
C LYS A 125 -9.66 1.69 0.52
N ASP A 126 -8.76 1.20 1.36
CA ASP A 126 -8.55 1.68 2.73
C ASP A 126 -8.13 3.14 2.75
N ILE A 127 -7.32 3.60 1.79
CA ILE A 127 -6.94 5.01 1.66
C ILE A 127 -7.97 5.88 0.91
N GLY A 128 -9.16 5.33 0.60
CA GLY A 128 -10.27 6.07 0.01
C GLY A 128 -10.35 6.00 -1.53
N ILE A 129 -9.47 5.28 -2.20
CA ILE A 129 -9.51 5.08 -3.64
C ILE A 129 -10.42 3.90 -3.97
N ALA A 130 -11.63 4.21 -4.44
CA ALA A 130 -12.69 3.23 -4.70
C ALA A 130 -13.24 3.32 -6.14
N GLY A 131 -14.13 2.37 -6.48
CA GLY A 131 -14.87 2.37 -7.73
C GLY A 131 -13.98 2.29 -8.99
N GLY A 132 -14.37 3.04 -10.03
CA GLY A 132 -13.66 3.05 -11.31
C GLY A 132 -12.23 3.57 -11.20
N GLU A 133 -11.97 4.52 -10.30
CA GLU A 133 -10.62 5.04 -10.08
C GLU A 133 -9.68 3.98 -9.51
N ARG A 134 -10.15 3.16 -8.56
CA ARG A 134 -9.37 2.03 -8.02
C ARG A 134 -8.93 1.09 -9.12
N ASN A 135 -9.83 0.73 -10.04
CA ASN A 135 -9.50 -0.17 -11.15
C ASN A 135 -8.48 0.46 -12.10
N ARG A 136 -8.58 1.78 -12.36
CA ARG A 136 -7.59 2.51 -13.17
C ARG A 136 -6.21 2.49 -12.51
N GLN A 137 -6.13 2.76 -11.20
CA GLN A 137 -4.87 2.76 -10.47
C GLN A 137 -4.24 1.37 -10.41
N LEU A 138 -5.04 0.32 -10.14
CA LEU A 138 -4.55 -1.06 -10.18
C LEU A 138 -3.95 -1.42 -11.55
N LYS A 139 -4.61 -1.03 -12.64
CA LYS A 139 -4.08 -1.26 -13.99
C LYS A 139 -2.72 -0.57 -14.20
N LYS A 140 -2.60 0.72 -13.85
CA LYS A 140 -1.35 1.46 -13.96
C LYS A 140 -0.22 0.83 -13.13
N ILE A 141 -0.51 0.48 -11.87
CA ILE A 141 0.44 -0.19 -10.97
C ILE A 141 0.94 -1.51 -11.58
N GLY A 142 0.03 -2.30 -12.15
CA GLY A 142 0.37 -3.54 -12.86
C GLY A 142 1.27 -3.29 -14.07
N GLU A 143 0.93 -2.31 -14.91
CA GLU A 143 1.73 -1.94 -16.08
C GLU A 143 3.16 -1.52 -15.68
N GLU A 144 3.32 -0.69 -14.64
CA GLU A 144 4.63 -0.27 -14.16
C GLU A 144 5.46 -1.43 -13.60
N ALA A 145 4.83 -2.33 -12.85
CA ALA A 145 5.50 -3.53 -12.34
C ALA A 145 6.00 -4.42 -13.49
N MET A 146 5.20 -4.59 -14.53
CA MET A 146 5.57 -5.35 -15.73
C MET A 146 6.71 -4.69 -16.51
N ILE A 147 6.64 -3.39 -16.75
CA ILE A 147 7.69 -2.64 -17.47
C ILE A 147 9.01 -2.73 -16.70
N SER A 148 8.95 -2.52 -15.38
CA SER A 148 10.11 -2.57 -14.50
C SER A 148 10.73 -3.97 -14.48
N SER A 149 9.92 -5.01 -14.36
CA SER A 149 10.38 -6.41 -14.39
C SER A 149 10.99 -6.78 -15.73
N ARG A 150 10.38 -6.36 -16.85
CA ARG A 150 10.94 -6.56 -18.20
C ARG A 150 12.29 -5.86 -18.36
N ARG A 151 12.45 -4.64 -17.83
CA ARG A 151 13.74 -3.95 -17.82
C ARG A 151 14.76 -4.78 -17.05
N ILE A 152 14.47 -5.15 -15.81
CA ILE A 152 15.36 -5.99 -14.99
C ILE A 152 15.77 -7.28 -15.75
N TRP A 153 14.81 -7.97 -16.35
CA TRP A 153 15.07 -9.17 -17.16
C TRP A 153 16.02 -8.89 -18.34
N ASN A 154 15.74 -7.85 -19.13
CA ASN A 154 16.59 -7.49 -20.27
C ASN A 154 18.02 -7.15 -19.84
N TRP A 155 18.18 -6.55 -18.65
CA TRP A 155 19.49 -6.19 -18.10
C TRP A 155 20.16 -7.33 -17.31
N SER A 156 19.45 -8.40 -16.97
CA SER A 156 19.95 -9.48 -16.11
C SER A 156 21.14 -10.25 -16.68
N HIS A 157 21.32 -10.23 -18.00
CA HIS A 157 22.42 -10.90 -18.69
C HIS A 157 23.69 -10.04 -18.77
N PHE A 158 23.62 -8.77 -18.36
CA PHE A 158 24.78 -7.89 -18.32
C PHE A 158 25.45 -7.98 -16.95
N THR A 159 26.77 -8.22 -16.95
CA THR A 159 27.59 -8.26 -15.73
C THR A 159 27.78 -6.87 -15.09
N GLN A 160 27.44 -5.80 -15.79
CA GLN A 160 27.53 -4.42 -15.31
C GLN A 160 26.17 -3.73 -15.41
N TRP A 161 25.64 -3.31 -14.27
CA TRP A 161 24.41 -2.52 -14.18
C TRP A 161 24.74 -1.03 -14.35
N GLY A 162 24.12 -0.35 -15.32
CA GLY A 162 24.04 1.11 -15.32
C GLY A 162 24.97 1.92 -16.23
N MET A 163 25.55 1.37 -17.30
CA MET A 163 26.10 2.25 -18.34
C MET A 163 24.97 2.88 -19.17
N ARG A 164 24.88 4.21 -19.15
CA ARG A 164 24.18 5.01 -20.16
C ARG A 164 24.56 4.46 -21.54
N ARG A 165 23.58 4.17 -22.41
CA ARG A 165 23.89 4.05 -23.83
C ARG A 165 24.55 5.35 -24.24
N LYS A 166 25.85 5.30 -24.60
CA LYS A 166 26.38 6.32 -25.51
C LYS A 166 25.64 6.10 -26.82
N VAL A 167 24.80 7.07 -27.15
CA VAL A 167 24.21 7.17 -28.48
C VAL A 167 25.31 7.84 -29.30
N ASP A 168 25.90 7.08 -30.21
CA ASP A 168 26.68 7.62 -31.33
C ASP A 168 25.71 8.10 -32.42
#